data_AF-A0A0N0D665-F1
#
_entry.id   AF-A0A0N0D665-F1
#
_cell.length_a   1.000
_cell.length_b   1.000
_cell.length_c   1.000
_cell.angle_alpha   90.00
_cell.angle_beta   90.00
_cell.angle_gamma   90.00
#
_symmetry.space_group_name_H-M   'P 1'
#
loop_
_entity.id
_entity.type
_entity.pdbx_description
1 polymer ?
#
loop_
_entity_poly.entity_id
_entity_poly.type
_entity_poly.pdbx_seq_one_letter_code
_entity_poly.pdbx_strand_id
1 'polypeptide(L)'
;MFLKSPTSVSLELTTKCNQKCIHCYNYWRSKNSLNYTLSKDELNRIIFDLKASEVMNLVITGGEPFYFPDLLFYVIKKAQENNIKCTVNSNLTLISSIIAKKLKEYQVPVLTSLLSYKADLHDEITCSPGSYTRLINSLKLLKEHDVPLAMNMVVMNKNSDHVFETGEYVFQELGISHFYATIVRPSQRCSNYNKLELKPKSVFQMLDDLLRLQYEYSISVDSLTTYPLCLSEDSLKYKEIFDKHQCTAGKSSCTVSAAGNIRPCGHSDIIYGNIFKGSLTNIWQRMTEWRDGSLLPVVCKSCRFVNKCSGGCRMLCKYCGDIAGVDPYAARNDLPDDWLNENTSAKADRVNINSKYFITKKIQFREEPDGVLLKHNMRLVTYDSAKLLIKLKNEIFTIRGVSQEFNLDQLSLQEFFSVLLENNLIEERR
;
A
#
# COMPACT_ATOMS: atom_id res chain seq x y z
N MET A 1 5.20 0.73 18.63
CA MET A 1 3.77 1.08 18.60
C MET A 1 2.96 -0.16 18.30
N PHE A 2 1.95 -0.46 19.11
CA PHE A 2 1.13 -1.66 18.97
C PHE A 2 -0.33 -1.27 18.70
N LEU A 3 -0.79 -1.47 17.46
CA LEU A 3 -2.21 -1.29 17.13
C LEU A 3 -3.04 -2.44 17.68
N LYS A 4 -4.24 -2.14 18.19
CA LYS A 4 -5.18 -3.15 18.71
C LYS A 4 -5.65 -4.15 17.64
N SER A 5 -5.68 -3.73 16.37
CA SER A 5 -6.11 -4.53 15.22
C SER A 5 -5.49 -3.96 13.92
N PRO A 6 -5.52 -4.67 12.77
CA PRO A 6 -5.03 -4.09 11.53
C PRO A 6 -5.91 -2.93 11.08
N THR A 7 -5.34 -2.08 10.24
CA THR A 7 -6.01 -0.90 9.69
C THR A 7 -6.24 -1.05 8.19
N SER A 8 -5.40 -1.85 7.54
CA SER A 8 -5.58 -2.32 6.17
C SER A 8 -5.56 -3.83 6.13
N VAL A 9 -6.43 -4.44 5.34
CA VAL A 9 -6.44 -5.89 5.10
C VAL A 9 -6.40 -6.14 3.61
N SER A 10 -5.51 -7.02 3.16
CA SER A 10 -5.57 -7.59 1.82
C SER A 10 -6.40 -8.86 1.83
N LEU A 11 -7.43 -8.95 1.00
CA LEU A 11 -8.30 -10.11 0.89
C LEU A 11 -8.04 -10.82 -0.44
N GLU A 12 -7.58 -12.07 -0.38
CA GLU A 12 -7.49 -12.92 -1.56
C GLU A 12 -8.85 -13.60 -1.79
N LEU A 13 -9.64 -13.09 -2.74
CA LEU A 13 -11.02 -13.54 -2.99
C LEU A 13 -11.08 -15.00 -3.47
N THR A 14 -10.09 -15.40 -4.27
CA THR A 14 -9.98 -16.72 -4.87
C THR A 14 -8.51 -17.11 -5.04
N THR A 15 -8.22 -18.39 -5.27
CA THR A 15 -6.92 -18.85 -5.78
C THR A 15 -6.91 -18.95 -7.32
N LYS A 16 -8.06 -18.85 -8.00
CA LYS A 16 -8.15 -18.97 -9.46
C LYS A 16 -7.70 -17.70 -10.17
N CYS A 17 -6.90 -17.86 -11.22
CA CYS A 17 -6.47 -16.77 -12.09
C CYS A 17 -6.19 -17.32 -13.49
N ASN A 18 -6.50 -16.51 -14.49
CA ASN A 18 -6.35 -16.81 -15.90
C ASN A 18 -4.91 -16.60 -16.44
N GLN A 19 -3.97 -16.11 -15.62
CA GLN A 19 -2.56 -15.94 -15.96
C GLN A 19 -1.64 -16.79 -15.07
N LYS A 20 -0.40 -17.04 -15.53
CA LYS A 20 0.58 -17.90 -14.83
C LYS A 20 1.94 -17.19 -14.73
N CYS A 21 1.91 -15.94 -14.28
CA CYS A 21 3.07 -15.07 -14.28
C CYS A 21 4.27 -15.68 -13.55
N ILE A 22 5.46 -15.56 -14.13
CA ILE A 22 6.71 -16.15 -13.59
C ILE A 22 7.11 -15.60 -12.21
N HIS A 23 6.64 -14.40 -11.89
CA HIS A 23 6.91 -13.67 -10.65
C HIS A 23 5.75 -13.74 -9.63
N CYS A 24 4.73 -14.57 -9.86
CA CYS A 24 3.50 -14.55 -9.06
C CYS A 24 3.79 -14.73 -7.55
N TYR A 25 3.33 -13.76 -6.76
CA TYR A 25 3.46 -13.82 -5.30
C TYR A 25 2.55 -14.89 -4.68
N ASN A 26 1.45 -15.23 -5.34
CA ASN A 26 0.45 -16.17 -4.85
C ASN A 26 0.93 -17.61 -5.03
N TYR A 27 1.92 -17.98 -4.22
CA TYR A 27 2.52 -19.30 -4.16
C TYR A 27 1.56 -20.34 -3.59
N TRP A 28 0.27 -20.06 -3.40
CA TRP A 28 -0.71 -21.08 -3.03
C TRP A 28 -1.27 -21.79 -4.26
N ARG A 29 -1.18 -21.23 -5.48
CA ARG A 29 -1.76 -21.74 -6.76
C ARG A 29 -1.09 -22.95 -7.44
N SER A 30 -0.74 -24.05 -6.75
CA SER A 30 0.09 -25.11 -7.37
C SER A 30 -0.83 -26.04 -8.10
N LYS A 31 -0.26 -26.83 -9.00
CA LYS A 31 -0.95 -28.00 -9.56
C LYS A 31 -1.63 -28.87 -8.49
N ASN A 32 -1.13 -28.88 -7.24
CA ASN A 32 -1.65 -29.72 -6.15
C ASN A 32 -2.40 -28.94 -5.05
N SER A 33 -2.60 -27.63 -5.21
CA SER A 33 -3.33 -26.85 -4.20
C SER A 33 -4.83 -26.91 -4.44
N LEU A 34 -5.58 -27.00 -3.35
CA LEU A 34 -7.04 -26.86 -3.39
C LEU A 34 -7.41 -25.46 -3.94
N ASN A 35 -8.35 -25.45 -4.89
CA ASN A 35 -8.91 -24.22 -5.42
C ASN A 35 -9.96 -23.70 -4.45
N TYR A 36 -9.67 -22.56 -3.83
CA TYR A 36 -10.60 -21.89 -2.92
C TYR A 36 -11.17 -20.66 -3.59
N THR A 37 -12.46 -20.44 -3.41
CA THR A 37 -13.17 -19.21 -3.79
C THR A 37 -14.17 -18.94 -2.69
N LEU A 38 -14.09 -17.76 -2.09
CA LEU A 38 -14.94 -17.41 -0.96
C LEU A 38 -16.41 -17.36 -1.39
N SER A 39 -17.27 -17.96 -0.60
CA SER A 39 -18.73 -17.84 -0.68
C SER A 39 -19.22 -16.50 -0.10
N LYS A 40 -20.47 -16.14 -0.37
CA LYS A 40 -21.08 -14.93 0.22
C LYS A 40 -21.14 -15.01 1.76
N ASP A 41 -21.35 -16.20 2.32
CA ASP A 41 -21.41 -16.40 3.77
C ASP A 41 -20.05 -16.21 4.43
N GLU A 42 -18.98 -16.74 3.81
CA GLU A 42 -17.61 -16.49 4.23
C GLU A 42 -17.25 -15.00 4.11
N LEU A 43 -17.67 -14.33 3.03
CA LEU A 43 -17.47 -12.89 2.88
C LEU A 43 -18.22 -12.09 3.96
N ASN A 44 -19.44 -12.46 4.31
CA ASN A 44 -20.18 -11.84 5.42
C ASN A 44 -19.45 -12.01 6.75
N ARG A 45 -18.93 -13.22 7.01
CA ARG A 45 -18.13 -13.50 8.21
C ARG A 45 -16.85 -12.65 8.24
N ILE A 46 -16.16 -12.50 7.12
CA ILE A 46 -14.97 -11.65 7.00
C ILE A 46 -15.33 -10.19 7.26
N ILE A 47 -16.36 -9.65 6.57
CA ILE A 47 -16.79 -8.25 6.74
C ILE A 47 -17.20 -7.96 8.19
N PHE A 48 -17.89 -8.89 8.85
CA PHE A 48 -18.22 -8.76 10.27
C PHE A 48 -16.96 -8.57 11.13
N ASP A 49 -15.93 -9.39 10.92
CA ASP A 49 -14.67 -9.29 11.66
C ASP A 49 -13.89 -8.03 11.32
N LEU A 50 -13.87 -7.61 10.04
CA LEU A 50 -13.24 -6.35 9.62
C LEU A 50 -13.89 -5.14 10.31
N LYS A 51 -15.22 -5.12 10.37
CA LYS A 51 -15.99 -4.09 11.07
C LYS A 51 -15.69 -4.08 12.57
N ALA A 52 -15.78 -5.24 13.22
CA ALA A 52 -15.51 -5.38 14.66
C ALA A 52 -14.06 -4.98 15.01
N SER A 53 -13.14 -5.16 14.06
CA SER A 53 -11.73 -4.77 14.17
C SER A 53 -11.46 -3.34 13.73
N GLU A 54 -12.49 -2.56 13.35
CA GLU A 54 -12.38 -1.19 12.86
C GLU A 54 -11.35 -1.01 11.72
N VAL A 55 -11.30 -1.98 10.81
CA VAL A 55 -10.48 -1.92 9.59
C VAL A 55 -10.98 -0.77 8.71
N MET A 56 -10.05 -0.06 8.07
CA MET A 56 -10.34 1.14 7.30
C MET A 56 -10.20 0.90 5.80
N ASN A 57 -9.23 0.07 5.42
CA ASN A 57 -8.91 -0.21 4.01
C ASN A 57 -8.98 -1.71 3.74
N LEU A 58 -9.60 -2.08 2.63
CA LEU A 58 -9.68 -3.43 2.11
C LEU A 58 -9.10 -3.44 0.69
N VAL A 59 -7.98 -4.13 0.50
CA VAL A 59 -7.38 -4.38 -0.82
C VAL A 59 -7.87 -5.74 -1.29
N ILE A 60 -8.74 -5.77 -2.30
CA ILE A 60 -9.26 -7.02 -2.83
C ILE A 60 -8.35 -7.48 -3.98
N THR A 61 -7.90 -8.72 -3.87
CA THR A 61 -6.96 -9.37 -4.78
C THR A 61 -7.31 -10.87 -4.82
N GLY A 62 -6.33 -11.73 -5.10
CA GLY A 62 -6.42 -13.17 -4.95
C GLY A 62 -6.76 -13.82 -6.26
N GLY A 63 -5.87 -14.72 -6.71
CA GLY A 63 -5.82 -15.12 -8.09
C GLY A 63 -6.09 -13.90 -8.99
N GLU A 64 -7.21 -13.94 -9.70
CA GLU A 64 -7.80 -12.80 -10.39
C GLU A 64 -9.23 -12.54 -9.86
N PRO A 65 -9.50 -11.40 -9.19
CA PRO A 65 -10.83 -11.06 -8.68
C PRO A 65 -11.94 -11.04 -9.75
N PHE A 66 -11.65 -10.55 -10.96
CA PHE A 66 -12.65 -10.49 -12.03
C PHE A 66 -12.98 -11.85 -12.65
N TYR A 67 -12.37 -12.93 -12.17
CA TYR A 67 -12.86 -14.28 -12.44
C TYR A 67 -14.23 -14.53 -11.79
N PHE A 68 -14.55 -13.81 -10.70
CA PHE A 68 -15.82 -13.89 -9.97
C PHE A 68 -16.40 -12.49 -9.69
N PRO A 69 -16.83 -11.76 -10.73
CA PRO A 69 -17.26 -10.37 -10.59
C PRO A 69 -18.44 -10.20 -9.62
N ASP A 70 -19.37 -11.16 -9.57
CA ASP A 70 -20.51 -11.10 -8.65
C ASP A 70 -20.09 -11.15 -7.17
N LEU A 71 -19.07 -11.95 -6.84
CA LEU A 71 -18.51 -12.00 -5.49
C LEU A 71 -17.68 -10.76 -5.18
N LEU A 72 -16.90 -10.28 -6.16
CA LEU A 72 -16.12 -9.04 -6.04
C LEU A 72 -17.01 -7.84 -5.71
N PHE A 73 -18.06 -7.60 -6.50
CA PHE A 73 -18.96 -6.47 -6.26
C PHE A 73 -19.81 -6.67 -4.99
N TYR A 74 -20.12 -7.92 -4.62
CA TYR A 74 -20.76 -8.21 -3.34
C TYR A 74 -19.90 -7.76 -2.15
N VAL A 75 -18.62 -8.14 -2.10
CA VAL A 75 -17.73 -7.75 -1.00
C VAL A 75 -17.43 -6.25 -1.00
N ILE A 76 -17.27 -5.61 -2.16
CA ILE A 76 -17.11 -4.15 -2.28
C ILE A 76 -18.31 -3.44 -1.64
N LYS A 77 -19.53 -3.82 -2.03
CA LYS A 77 -20.76 -3.24 -1.48
C LYS A 77 -20.81 -3.40 0.04
N LYS A 78 -20.57 -4.61 0.55
CA LYS A 78 -20.62 -4.90 1.99
C LYS A 78 -19.55 -4.15 2.80
N ALA A 79 -18.36 -3.99 2.24
CA ALA A 79 -17.29 -3.22 2.85
C ALA A 79 -17.63 -1.72 2.91
N GLN A 80 -18.11 -1.14 1.81
CA GLN A 80 -18.51 0.27 1.75
C GLN A 80 -19.70 0.60 2.65
N GLU A 81 -20.70 -0.30 2.75
CA GLU A 81 -21.81 -0.21 3.73
C GLU A 81 -21.31 -0.11 5.18
N ASN A 82 -20.09 -0.58 5.47
CA ASN A 82 -19.44 -0.51 6.78
C ASN A 82 -18.31 0.53 6.84
N ASN A 83 -18.27 1.50 5.91
CA ASN A 83 -17.26 2.56 5.82
C ASN A 83 -15.82 2.05 5.63
N ILE A 84 -15.65 0.89 5.00
CA ILE A 84 -14.33 0.34 4.64
C ILE A 84 -14.03 0.70 3.19
N LYS A 85 -12.95 1.47 2.97
CA LYS A 85 -12.50 1.85 1.63
C LYS A 85 -11.97 0.63 0.89
N CYS A 86 -12.36 0.48 -0.37
CA CYS A 86 -11.95 -0.65 -1.20
C CYS A 86 -11.03 -0.21 -2.33
N THR A 87 -10.04 -1.03 -2.61
CA THR A 87 -9.22 -0.98 -3.84
C THR A 87 -9.12 -2.39 -4.42
N VAL A 88 -8.88 -2.51 -5.71
CA VAL A 88 -8.75 -3.80 -6.39
C VAL A 88 -7.40 -3.91 -7.08
N ASN A 89 -6.69 -5.00 -6.81
CA ASN A 89 -5.51 -5.39 -7.58
C ASN A 89 -5.93 -6.46 -8.60
N SER A 90 -5.68 -6.22 -9.88
CA SER A 90 -6.11 -7.12 -10.95
C SER A 90 -5.19 -7.07 -12.17
N ASN A 91 -5.11 -8.16 -12.93
CA ASN A 91 -4.46 -8.20 -14.23
C ASN A 91 -5.27 -7.53 -15.35
N LEU A 92 -6.54 -7.17 -15.09
CA LEU A 92 -7.47 -6.50 -15.99
C LEU A 92 -7.65 -7.15 -17.36
N THR A 93 -7.46 -8.46 -17.49
CA THR A 93 -7.68 -9.15 -18.77
C THR A 93 -9.09 -9.70 -18.96
N LEU A 94 -9.99 -9.47 -17.99
CA LEU A 94 -11.37 -9.99 -17.96
C LEU A 94 -12.43 -8.86 -17.85
N ILE A 95 -12.10 -7.65 -18.30
CA ILE A 95 -13.00 -6.50 -18.15
C ILE A 95 -14.00 -6.44 -19.31
N SER A 96 -15.26 -6.21 -18.96
CA SER A 96 -16.36 -5.90 -19.87
C SER A 96 -16.94 -4.52 -19.56
N SER A 97 -17.77 -3.97 -20.45
CA SER A 97 -18.41 -2.67 -20.21
C SER A 97 -19.29 -2.68 -18.95
N ILE A 98 -19.93 -3.82 -18.65
CA ILE A 98 -20.71 -4.01 -17.42
C ILE A 98 -19.81 -3.90 -16.17
N ILE A 99 -18.61 -4.49 -16.22
CA ILE A 99 -17.64 -4.42 -15.12
C ILE A 99 -17.12 -2.99 -14.96
N ALA A 100 -16.75 -2.32 -16.06
CA ALA A 100 -16.27 -0.94 -16.06
C ALA A 100 -17.31 0.03 -15.45
N LYS A 101 -18.58 -0.09 -15.87
CA LYS A 101 -19.68 0.70 -15.30
C LYS A 101 -19.85 0.47 -13.80
N LYS A 102 -19.78 -0.77 -13.33
CA LYS A 102 -19.86 -1.07 -11.89
C LYS A 102 -18.67 -0.52 -11.11
N LEU A 103 -17.45 -0.60 -11.63
CA LEU A 103 -16.27 0.00 -10.98
C LEU A 103 -16.41 1.51 -10.81
N LYS A 104 -16.96 2.19 -11.83
CA LYS A 104 -17.29 3.62 -11.76
C LYS A 104 -18.37 3.91 -10.72
N GLU A 105 -19.46 3.14 -10.73
CA GLU A 105 -20.57 3.27 -9.76
C GLU A 105 -20.08 3.19 -8.31
N TYR A 106 -19.25 2.19 -8.00
CA TYR A 106 -18.67 2.02 -6.67
C TYR A 106 -17.46 2.91 -6.39
N GLN A 107 -16.98 3.69 -7.38
CA GLN A 107 -15.79 4.55 -7.30
C GLN A 107 -14.56 3.81 -6.75
N VAL A 108 -14.32 2.58 -7.22
CA VAL A 108 -13.23 1.73 -6.70
C VAL A 108 -11.97 1.94 -7.53
N PRO A 109 -10.87 2.43 -6.92
CA PRO A 109 -9.59 2.51 -7.60
C PRO A 109 -9.03 1.12 -7.89
N VAL A 110 -8.38 1.00 -9.05
CA VAL A 110 -7.82 -0.24 -9.53
C VAL A 110 -6.32 -0.06 -9.77
N LEU A 111 -5.52 -0.95 -9.17
CA LEU A 111 -4.10 -1.10 -9.45
C LEU A 111 -3.91 -2.32 -10.36
N THR A 112 -3.24 -2.13 -11.48
CA THR A 112 -2.91 -3.22 -12.40
C THR A 112 -1.42 -3.29 -12.70
N SER A 113 -1.00 -4.30 -13.47
CA SER A 113 0.40 -4.48 -13.84
C SER A 113 0.63 -4.50 -15.34
N LEU A 114 1.46 -3.58 -15.83
CA LEU A 114 2.03 -3.60 -17.18
C LEU A 114 3.52 -3.89 -17.07
N LEU A 115 3.92 -5.07 -17.57
CA LEU A 115 5.26 -5.61 -17.35
C LEU A 115 6.28 -5.17 -18.41
N SER A 116 5.82 -4.52 -19.48
CA SER A 116 6.62 -3.84 -20.50
C SER A 116 5.66 -3.13 -21.47
N TYR A 117 6.11 -2.06 -22.13
CA TYR A 117 5.43 -1.52 -23.30
C TYR A 117 5.45 -2.49 -24.50
N LYS A 118 6.38 -3.45 -24.53
CA LYS A 118 6.49 -4.49 -25.58
C LYS A 118 5.52 -5.64 -25.30
N ALA A 119 4.63 -5.91 -26.25
CA ALA A 119 3.59 -6.93 -26.14
C ALA A 119 4.16 -8.34 -25.88
N ASP A 120 5.15 -8.75 -26.66
CA ASP A 120 5.74 -10.09 -26.56
C ASP A 120 6.38 -10.34 -25.20
N LEU A 121 7.10 -9.34 -24.66
CA LEU A 121 7.73 -9.47 -23.35
C LEU A 121 6.69 -9.49 -22.22
N HIS A 122 5.62 -8.70 -22.32
CA HIS A 122 4.54 -8.76 -21.35
C HIS A 122 3.90 -10.16 -21.34
N ASP A 123 3.56 -10.69 -22.51
CA ASP A 123 2.94 -12.02 -22.65
C ASP A 123 3.86 -13.16 -22.20
N GLU A 124 5.17 -13.04 -22.43
CA GLU A 124 6.17 -13.96 -21.92
C GLU A 124 6.15 -13.98 -20.38
N ILE A 125 6.19 -12.80 -19.73
CA ILE A 125 6.25 -12.72 -18.26
C ILE A 125 4.94 -13.19 -17.62
N THR A 126 3.78 -12.93 -18.23
CA THR A 126 2.48 -13.43 -17.74
C THR A 126 2.23 -14.91 -18.05
N CYS A 127 3.04 -15.49 -18.94
CA CYS A 127 2.83 -16.80 -19.54
C CYS A 127 1.43 -16.94 -20.16
N SER A 128 0.95 -15.88 -20.82
CA SER A 128 -0.42 -15.80 -21.33
C SER A 128 -0.48 -15.03 -22.65
N PRO A 129 -0.44 -15.71 -23.81
CA PRO A 129 -0.54 -15.05 -25.10
C PRO A 129 -1.79 -14.15 -25.23
N GLY A 130 -1.60 -12.98 -25.84
CA GLY A 130 -2.58 -11.92 -25.98
C GLY A 130 -2.95 -11.19 -24.68
N SER A 131 -2.23 -11.42 -23.58
CA SER A 131 -2.53 -10.76 -22.30
C SER A 131 -2.29 -9.27 -22.35
N TYR A 132 -1.25 -8.82 -23.06
CA TYR A 132 -0.99 -7.42 -23.34
C TYR A 132 -2.20 -6.78 -24.05
N THR A 133 -2.62 -7.35 -25.18
CA THR A 133 -3.75 -6.82 -25.97
C THR A 133 -5.03 -6.76 -25.14
N ARG A 134 -5.32 -7.79 -24.34
CA ARG A 134 -6.48 -7.78 -23.43
C ARG A 134 -6.37 -6.67 -22.38
N LEU A 135 -5.19 -6.51 -21.76
CA LEU A 135 -4.94 -5.45 -20.79
C LEU A 135 -5.15 -4.05 -21.40
N ILE A 136 -4.54 -3.77 -22.56
CA ILE A 136 -4.66 -2.46 -23.23
C ILE A 136 -6.12 -2.15 -23.60
N ASN A 137 -6.87 -3.12 -24.11
CA ASN A 137 -8.29 -2.95 -24.43
C ASN A 137 -9.11 -2.65 -23.17
N SER A 138 -8.84 -3.35 -22.07
CA SER A 138 -9.51 -3.07 -20.79
C SER A 138 -9.17 -1.69 -20.24
N LEU A 139 -7.91 -1.23 -20.37
CA LEU A 139 -7.50 0.10 -19.91
C LEU A 139 -8.22 1.20 -20.69
N LYS A 140 -8.36 1.06 -22.01
CA LYS A 140 -9.15 1.99 -22.85
C LYS A 140 -10.60 2.04 -22.38
N LEU A 141 -11.22 0.88 -22.19
CA LEU A 141 -12.60 0.77 -21.73
C LEU A 141 -12.83 1.37 -20.33
N LEU A 142 -11.88 1.17 -19.40
CA LEU A 142 -11.96 1.72 -18.04
C LEU A 142 -11.77 3.24 -18.05
N LYS A 143 -10.92 3.76 -18.93
CA LYS A 143 -10.74 5.20 -19.14
C LYS A 143 -12.00 5.85 -19.71
N GLU A 144 -12.67 5.23 -20.68
CA GLU A 144 -13.96 5.69 -21.21
C GLU A 144 -15.06 5.82 -20.13
N HIS A 145 -14.93 5.10 -19.02
CA HIS A 145 -15.87 5.12 -17.89
C HIS A 145 -15.34 5.93 -16.70
N ASP A 146 -14.23 6.66 -16.85
CA ASP A 146 -13.59 7.46 -15.79
C ASP A 146 -13.33 6.65 -14.50
N VAL A 147 -12.86 5.40 -14.65
CA VAL A 147 -12.44 4.57 -13.50
C VAL A 147 -11.05 5.00 -13.04
N PRO A 148 -10.82 5.25 -11.74
CA PRO A 148 -9.50 5.60 -11.23
C PRO A 148 -8.50 4.43 -11.39
N LEU A 149 -7.39 4.68 -12.09
CA LEU A 149 -6.39 3.69 -12.43
C LEU A 149 -5.00 4.12 -11.96
N ALA A 150 -4.24 3.13 -11.48
CA ALA A 150 -2.80 3.23 -11.33
C ALA A 150 -2.13 2.01 -11.97
N MET A 151 -0.95 2.24 -12.54
CA MET A 151 -0.15 1.21 -13.18
C MET A 151 1.05 0.87 -12.29
N ASN A 152 1.33 -0.42 -12.13
CA ASN A 152 2.56 -0.89 -11.52
C ASN A 152 3.36 -1.75 -12.50
N MET A 153 4.66 -1.58 -12.56
CA MET A 153 5.55 -2.50 -13.24
C MET A 153 6.26 -3.35 -12.19
N VAL A 154 6.05 -4.68 -12.22
CA VAL A 154 6.89 -5.59 -11.43
C VAL A 154 8.19 -5.77 -12.20
N VAL A 155 9.26 -5.16 -11.69
CA VAL A 155 10.57 -5.13 -12.32
C VAL A 155 11.36 -6.36 -11.89
N MET A 156 11.87 -7.07 -12.88
CA MET A 156 12.77 -8.22 -12.79
C MET A 156 13.93 -8.00 -13.78
N ASN A 157 14.99 -8.80 -13.70
CA ASN A 157 16.11 -8.70 -14.64
C ASN A 157 15.71 -8.77 -16.14
N LYS A 158 14.55 -9.37 -16.47
CA LYS A 158 14.04 -9.47 -17.84
C LYS A 158 13.48 -8.16 -18.41
N ASN A 159 13.08 -7.22 -17.55
CA ASN A 159 12.40 -5.99 -17.98
C ASN A 159 12.92 -4.72 -17.29
N SER A 160 14.04 -4.79 -16.54
CA SER A 160 14.63 -3.63 -15.86
C SER A 160 14.96 -2.48 -16.79
N ASP A 161 15.34 -2.79 -18.02
CA ASP A 161 15.82 -1.80 -18.99
C ASP A 161 14.66 -1.13 -19.77
N HIS A 162 13.41 -1.36 -19.35
CA HIS A 162 12.21 -0.82 -20.00
C HIS A 162 11.35 0.05 -19.07
N VAL A 163 11.83 0.40 -17.86
CA VAL A 163 11.01 1.09 -16.85
C VAL A 163 10.61 2.47 -17.36
N PHE A 164 11.57 3.26 -17.86
CA PHE A 164 11.31 4.57 -18.43
C PHE A 164 10.32 4.51 -19.59
N GLU A 165 10.60 3.72 -20.64
CA GLU A 165 9.76 3.64 -21.84
C GLU A 165 8.36 3.08 -21.54
N THR A 166 8.26 2.18 -20.55
CA THR A 166 6.94 1.67 -20.11
C THR A 166 6.14 2.75 -19.40
N GLY A 167 6.77 3.54 -18.52
CA GLY A 167 6.10 4.66 -17.85
C GLY A 167 5.71 5.78 -18.83
N GLU A 168 6.58 6.10 -19.78
CA GLU A 168 6.32 7.04 -20.86
C GLU A 168 5.12 6.59 -21.71
N TYR A 169 5.09 5.33 -22.15
CA TYR A 169 3.97 4.74 -22.88
C TYR A 169 2.66 4.81 -22.07
N VAL A 170 2.71 4.48 -20.78
CA VAL A 170 1.53 4.56 -19.89
C VAL A 170 0.98 6.00 -19.83
N PHE A 171 1.85 7.00 -19.76
CA PHE A 171 1.43 8.39 -19.74
C PHE A 171 0.92 8.87 -21.10
N GLN A 172 1.73 8.75 -22.15
CA GLN A 172 1.44 9.36 -23.45
C GLN A 172 0.31 8.63 -24.19
N GLU A 173 0.35 7.29 -24.23
CA GLU A 173 -0.59 6.50 -25.04
C GLU A 173 -1.85 6.13 -24.26
N LEU A 174 -1.71 5.84 -22.95
CA LEU A 174 -2.85 5.44 -22.12
C LEU A 174 -3.44 6.61 -21.33
N GLY A 175 -2.73 7.73 -21.18
CA GLY A 175 -3.18 8.90 -20.41
C GLY A 175 -3.35 8.62 -18.93
N ILE A 176 -2.56 7.70 -18.37
CA ILE A 176 -2.57 7.39 -16.93
C ILE A 176 -1.39 8.09 -16.28
N SER A 177 -1.67 8.98 -15.32
CA SER A 177 -0.66 9.82 -14.65
C SER A 177 -0.09 9.22 -13.36
N HIS A 178 -0.41 7.95 -13.05
CA HIS A 178 0.07 7.23 -11.87
C HIS A 178 0.79 5.96 -12.31
N PHE A 179 2.12 6.00 -12.32
CA PHE A 179 2.98 4.90 -12.75
C PHE A 179 4.00 4.54 -11.67
N TYR A 180 3.98 3.29 -11.25
CA TYR A 180 4.81 2.77 -10.18
C TYR A 180 5.70 1.64 -10.68
N ALA A 181 6.86 1.44 -10.05
CA ALA A 181 7.74 0.31 -10.34
C ALA A 181 8.22 -0.39 -9.06
N THR A 182 7.78 -1.62 -8.86
CA THR A 182 8.16 -2.47 -7.72
C THR A 182 9.23 -3.46 -8.11
N ILE A 183 10.25 -3.67 -7.29
CA ILE A 183 11.14 -4.82 -7.48
C ILE A 183 10.39 -6.14 -7.25
N VAL A 184 10.70 -7.15 -8.06
CA VAL A 184 10.24 -8.51 -7.84
C VAL A 184 10.67 -9.00 -6.46
N ARG A 185 9.75 -9.63 -5.74
CA ARG A 185 10.01 -10.25 -4.44
C ARG A 185 9.88 -11.77 -4.54
N PRO A 186 10.66 -12.52 -3.77
CA PRO A 186 10.54 -13.96 -3.78
C PRO A 186 9.14 -14.37 -3.31
N SER A 187 8.62 -15.41 -3.93
CA SER A 187 7.48 -16.16 -3.44
C SER A 187 7.93 -17.58 -3.16
N GLN A 188 7.29 -18.28 -2.22
CA GLN A 188 7.71 -19.64 -1.82
C GLN A 188 7.66 -20.67 -2.96
N ARG A 189 7.08 -20.32 -4.13
CA ARG A 189 7.09 -21.15 -5.34
C ARG A 189 7.85 -20.58 -6.52
N CYS A 190 8.47 -19.41 -6.37
CA CYS A 190 9.44 -18.96 -7.34
C CYS A 190 10.74 -19.76 -7.12
N SER A 191 10.76 -21.02 -7.60
CA SER A 191 11.92 -21.91 -7.52
C SER A 191 13.16 -21.33 -8.22
N ASN A 192 12.97 -20.29 -9.03
CA ASN A 192 13.99 -19.58 -9.77
C ASN A 192 13.98 -18.07 -9.48
N TYR A 193 13.66 -17.61 -8.25
CA TYR A 193 13.73 -16.18 -7.94
C TYR A 193 15.11 -15.59 -8.29
N ASN A 194 16.20 -16.33 -8.07
CA ASN A 194 17.56 -15.93 -8.48
C ASN A 194 17.71 -15.64 -9.98
N LYS A 195 16.81 -16.16 -10.83
CA LYS A 195 16.76 -15.86 -12.27
C LYS A 195 15.93 -14.63 -12.61
N LEU A 196 15.21 -14.06 -11.64
CA LEU A 196 14.37 -12.87 -11.79
C LEU A 196 14.91 -11.68 -10.99
N GLU A 197 15.68 -11.93 -9.93
CA GLU A 197 16.18 -10.91 -9.01
C GLU A 197 16.87 -9.75 -9.71
N LEU A 198 16.66 -8.53 -9.19
CA LEU A 198 17.42 -7.37 -9.64
C LEU A 198 18.75 -7.32 -8.92
N LYS A 199 19.78 -6.89 -9.65
CA LYS A 199 21.04 -6.47 -9.03
C LYS A 199 20.90 -5.02 -8.55
N PRO A 200 21.65 -4.60 -7.51
CA PRO A 200 21.56 -3.23 -6.98
C PRO A 200 21.65 -2.13 -8.06
N LYS A 201 22.54 -2.30 -9.05
CA LYS A 201 22.64 -1.39 -10.20
C LYS A 201 21.31 -1.18 -10.94
N SER A 202 20.59 -2.27 -11.23
CA SER A 202 19.28 -2.22 -11.89
C SER A 202 18.19 -1.64 -10.98
N VAL A 203 18.33 -1.76 -9.66
CA VAL A 203 17.42 -1.09 -8.71
C VAL A 203 17.61 0.43 -8.79
N PHE A 204 18.85 0.92 -8.81
CA PHE A 204 19.11 2.36 -8.98
C PHE A 204 18.62 2.86 -10.33
N GLN A 205 18.88 2.12 -11.40
CA GLN A 205 18.38 2.48 -12.73
C GLN A 205 16.85 2.61 -12.75
N MET A 206 16.13 1.65 -12.15
CA MET A 206 14.67 1.72 -12.02
C MET A 206 14.22 2.96 -11.22
N LEU A 207 14.90 3.28 -10.11
CA LEU A 207 14.57 4.46 -9.31
C LEU A 207 14.88 5.76 -10.04
N ASP A 208 15.97 5.81 -10.79
CA ASP A 208 16.35 6.93 -11.64
C ASP A 208 15.34 7.14 -12.77
N ASP A 209 14.88 6.07 -13.40
CA ASP A 209 13.84 6.10 -14.43
C ASP A 209 12.52 6.64 -13.87
N LEU A 210 12.12 6.25 -12.65
CA LEU A 210 10.95 6.81 -11.97
C LEU A 210 11.10 8.32 -11.73
N LEU A 211 12.24 8.77 -11.18
CA LEU A 211 12.48 10.20 -10.96
C LEU A 211 12.52 10.99 -12.27
N ARG A 212 13.08 10.41 -13.33
CA ARG A 212 13.11 11.00 -14.66
C ARG A 212 11.70 11.15 -15.23
N LEU A 213 10.86 10.13 -15.11
CA LEU A 213 9.45 10.20 -15.50
C LEU A 213 8.69 11.30 -14.75
N GLN A 214 8.90 11.41 -13.44
CA GLN A 214 8.31 12.48 -12.63
C GLN A 214 8.75 13.86 -13.10
N TYR A 215 10.04 14.03 -13.40
CA TYR A 215 10.62 15.28 -13.86
C TYR A 215 10.12 15.68 -15.25
N GLU A 216 10.17 14.76 -16.23
CA GLU A 216 9.83 15.05 -17.63
C GLU A 216 8.33 15.17 -17.88
N TYR A 217 7.52 14.35 -17.20
CA TYR A 217 6.08 14.24 -17.47
C TYR A 217 5.17 14.73 -16.35
N SER A 218 5.72 15.14 -15.19
CA SER A 218 4.92 15.53 -14.02
C SER A 218 3.92 14.45 -13.57
N ILE A 219 4.25 13.18 -13.79
CA ILE A 219 3.42 12.05 -13.36
C ILE A 219 3.75 11.62 -11.93
N SER A 220 2.75 11.05 -11.26
CA SER A 220 2.92 10.47 -9.93
C SER A 220 3.66 9.15 -10.01
N VAL A 221 4.83 9.09 -9.37
CA VAL A 221 5.70 7.90 -9.33
C VAL A 221 5.90 7.39 -7.92
N ASP A 222 6.11 6.07 -7.83
CA ASP A 222 6.38 5.39 -6.58
C ASP A 222 6.96 3.98 -6.82
N SER A 223 7.53 3.38 -5.79
CA SER A 223 8.05 2.03 -5.81
C SER A 223 7.19 1.01 -5.07
N LEU A 224 6.20 1.47 -4.29
CA LEU A 224 5.24 0.67 -3.50
C LEU A 224 5.88 -0.41 -2.60
N THR A 225 7.18 -0.30 -2.30
CA THR A 225 7.91 -1.31 -1.55
C THR A 225 8.98 -0.67 -0.69
N THR A 226 9.31 -1.33 0.41
CA THR A 226 10.36 -0.87 1.32
C THR A 226 11.73 -1.26 0.80
N TYR A 227 12.66 -0.30 0.82
CA TYR A 227 14.09 -0.51 0.61
C TYR A 227 14.84 -0.29 1.92
N PRO A 228 15.97 -0.98 2.14
CA PRO A 228 16.88 -0.57 3.19
C PRO A 228 17.39 0.84 2.89
N LEU A 229 17.26 1.78 3.83
CA LEU A 229 17.73 3.15 3.62
C LEU A 229 19.25 3.19 3.32
N CYS A 230 20.02 2.27 3.91
CA CYS A 230 21.45 2.08 3.66
C CYS A 230 21.76 1.27 2.38
N LEU A 231 20.86 1.30 1.40
CA LEU A 231 21.04 0.70 0.06
C LEU A 231 22.25 1.32 -0.68
N SER A 232 22.42 2.64 -0.59
CA SER A 232 23.54 3.39 -1.17
C SER A 232 23.88 4.61 -0.31
N GLU A 233 25.04 5.22 -0.55
CA GLU A 233 25.37 6.57 -0.06
C GLU A 233 24.41 7.60 -0.69
N ASP A 234 24.03 7.40 -1.95
CA ASP A 234 23.10 8.27 -2.69
C ASP A 234 21.62 8.02 -2.36
N SER A 235 21.30 7.17 -1.36
CA SER A 235 19.90 6.85 -1.04
C SER A 235 19.05 8.09 -0.79
N LEU A 236 19.64 9.18 -0.26
CA LEU A 236 18.94 10.44 0.02
C LEU A 236 18.30 11.05 -1.25
N LYS A 237 18.86 10.79 -2.44
CA LYS A 237 18.27 11.16 -3.73
C LYS A 237 16.84 10.63 -3.89
N TYR A 238 16.54 9.47 -3.32
CA TYR A 238 15.26 8.78 -3.43
C TYR A 238 14.37 8.99 -2.19
N LYS A 239 14.67 9.98 -1.35
CA LYS A 239 13.97 10.25 -0.08
C LYS A 239 12.46 10.36 -0.25
N GLU A 240 11.97 11.03 -1.29
CA GLU A 240 10.52 11.17 -1.55
C GLU A 240 9.82 9.83 -1.81
N ILE A 241 10.52 8.86 -2.39
CA ILE A 241 10.00 7.50 -2.62
C ILE A 241 10.12 6.69 -1.32
N PHE A 242 11.28 6.72 -0.66
CA PHE A 242 11.56 5.86 0.49
C PHE A 242 10.79 6.26 1.75
N ASP A 243 10.58 7.56 2.00
CA ASP A 243 9.86 8.05 3.19
C ASP A 243 8.39 7.57 3.23
N LYS A 244 7.82 7.20 2.09
CA LYS A 244 6.45 6.68 1.97
C LYS A 244 6.31 5.21 2.40
N HIS A 245 7.41 4.45 2.44
CA HIS A 245 7.34 2.98 2.50
C HIS A 245 8.12 2.36 3.66
N GLN A 246 7.40 2.12 4.75
CA GLN A 246 7.82 1.22 5.82
C GLN A 246 7.12 -0.14 5.70
N CYS A 247 7.78 -1.21 6.16
CA CYS A 247 7.16 -2.53 6.19
C CYS A 247 5.94 -2.51 7.15
N THR A 248 4.75 -2.66 6.58
CA THR A 248 3.47 -2.65 7.31
C THR A 248 3.05 -4.04 7.81
N ALA A 249 3.78 -5.08 7.42
CA ALA A 249 3.43 -6.48 7.66
C ALA A 249 3.30 -6.77 9.15
N GLY A 250 2.12 -7.20 9.59
CA GLY A 250 1.83 -7.44 11.00
C GLY A 250 1.90 -6.20 11.89
N LYS A 251 2.16 -4.99 11.35
CA LYS A 251 2.25 -3.72 12.09
C LYS A 251 1.03 -2.83 11.91
N SER A 252 0.59 -2.64 10.66
CA SER A 252 -0.64 -1.92 10.32
C SER A 252 -1.50 -2.65 9.29
N SER A 253 -0.95 -3.66 8.61
CA SER A 253 -1.67 -4.48 7.63
C SER A 253 -1.51 -5.98 7.85
N CYS A 254 -2.49 -6.76 7.42
CA CYS A 254 -2.39 -8.22 7.28
C CYS A 254 -3.09 -8.71 5.99
N THR A 255 -2.98 -10.00 5.70
CA THR A 255 -3.63 -10.65 4.55
C THR A 255 -4.52 -11.79 5.00
N VAL A 256 -5.75 -11.84 4.47
CA VAL A 256 -6.69 -12.95 4.61
C VAL A 256 -6.74 -13.70 3.27
N SER A 257 -6.34 -14.97 3.29
CA SER A 257 -6.38 -15.82 2.09
C SER A 257 -7.79 -16.30 1.76
N ALA A 258 -7.98 -16.85 0.55
CA ALA A 258 -9.25 -17.46 0.12
C ALA A 258 -9.68 -18.67 0.98
N ALA A 259 -8.77 -19.26 1.76
CA ALA A 259 -9.07 -20.32 2.72
C ALA A 259 -9.30 -19.78 4.16
N GLY A 260 -9.33 -18.45 4.34
CA GLY A 260 -9.50 -17.78 5.62
C GLY A 260 -8.22 -17.63 6.46
N ASN A 261 -7.08 -18.15 6.01
CA ASN A 261 -5.82 -18.05 6.76
C ASN A 261 -5.33 -16.59 6.82
N ILE A 262 -4.88 -16.17 7.99
CA ILE A 262 -4.38 -14.81 8.27
C ILE A 262 -2.85 -14.82 8.33
N ARG A 263 -2.24 -13.91 7.57
CA ARG A 263 -0.79 -13.79 7.35
C ARG A 263 -0.36 -12.33 7.52
N PRO A 264 0.90 -12.04 7.86
CA PRO A 264 1.36 -10.67 8.10
C PRO A 264 1.44 -9.85 6.80
N CYS A 265 1.69 -10.49 5.65
CA CYS A 265 1.61 -9.88 4.32
C CYS A 265 1.33 -10.93 3.24
N GLY A 266 1.02 -10.49 2.01
CA GLY A 266 0.69 -11.36 0.89
C GLY A 266 1.81 -12.32 0.46
N HIS A 267 3.06 -11.97 0.72
CA HIS A 267 4.24 -12.80 0.41
C HIS A 267 4.58 -13.82 1.49
N SER A 268 4.04 -13.67 2.71
CA SER A 268 4.42 -14.51 3.85
C SER A 268 3.68 -15.83 3.88
N ASP A 269 4.38 -16.90 4.20
CA ASP A 269 3.87 -18.26 4.47
C ASP A 269 3.63 -18.58 5.93
N ILE A 270 3.83 -17.60 6.80
CA ILE A 270 3.56 -17.74 8.23
C ILE A 270 2.06 -17.48 8.45
N ILE A 271 1.36 -18.50 8.93
CA ILE A 271 -0.08 -18.45 9.24
C ILE A 271 -0.24 -18.29 10.76
N TYR A 272 -0.94 -17.25 11.20
CA TYR A 272 -1.20 -16.97 12.63
C TYR A 272 -2.56 -17.48 13.11
N GLY A 273 -3.44 -17.81 12.17
CA GLY A 273 -4.78 -18.31 12.46
C GLY A 273 -5.68 -18.29 11.23
N ASN A 274 -6.95 -18.61 11.45
CA ASN A 274 -7.97 -18.62 10.41
C ASN A 274 -9.20 -17.82 10.87
N ILE A 275 -9.65 -16.87 10.05
CA ILE A 275 -10.76 -15.94 10.38
C ILE A 275 -12.11 -16.64 10.58
N PHE A 276 -12.26 -17.87 10.07
CA PHE A 276 -13.45 -18.70 10.28
C PHE A 276 -13.41 -19.49 11.60
N LYS A 277 -12.27 -19.49 12.31
CA LYS A 277 -12.05 -20.22 13.57
C LYS A 277 -11.74 -19.32 14.76
N GLY A 278 -11.71 -18.00 14.56
CA GLY A 278 -11.40 -17.01 15.59
C GLY A 278 -11.66 -15.60 15.10
N SER A 279 -11.39 -14.60 15.94
CA SER A 279 -11.51 -13.20 15.55
C SER A 279 -10.21 -12.68 14.93
N LEU A 280 -10.35 -11.77 13.96
CA LEU A 280 -9.22 -11.05 13.37
C LEU A 280 -8.33 -10.39 14.43
N THR A 281 -8.91 -9.70 15.41
CA THR A 281 -8.18 -9.06 16.51
C THR A 281 -7.32 -10.05 17.30
N ASN A 282 -7.87 -11.20 17.72
CA ASN A 282 -7.12 -12.16 18.53
C ASN A 282 -5.98 -12.79 17.73
N ILE A 283 -6.18 -13.04 16.44
CA ILE A 283 -5.14 -13.59 15.56
C ILE A 283 -4.05 -12.53 15.30
N TRP A 284 -4.45 -11.27 15.11
CA TRP A 284 -3.54 -10.13 14.95
C TRP A 284 -2.60 -9.93 16.13
N GLN A 285 -3.07 -10.17 17.36
CA GLN A 285 -2.24 -10.06 18.57
C GLN A 285 -1.14 -11.12 18.66
N ARG A 286 -1.19 -12.19 17.86
CA ARG A 286 -0.17 -13.23 17.82
C ARG A 286 1.06 -12.85 16.99
N MET A 287 0.99 -11.79 16.19
CA MET A 287 2.07 -11.32 15.30
C MET A 287 3.08 -10.43 16.05
N THR A 288 3.43 -10.78 17.29
CA THR A 288 4.24 -9.92 18.18
C THR A 288 5.64 -9.69 17.63
N GLU A 289 6.22 -10.69 16.98
CA GLU A 289 7.59 -10.65 16.43
C GLU A 289 7.77 -9.61 15.32
N TRP A 290 6.66 -9.20 14.68
CA TRP A 290 6.67 -8.13 13.67
C TRP A 290 6.74 -6.73 14.28
N ARG A 291 6.52 -6.60 15.59
CA ARG A 291 6.37 -5.31 16.29
C ARG A 291 7.38 -5.10 17.42
N ASP A 292 7.94 -6.18 17.97
CA ASP A 292 8.90 -6.14 19.09
C ASP A 292 10.37 -6.02 18.65
N GLY A 293 10.63 -6.06 17.34
CA GLY A 293 11.99 -5.99 16.77
C GLY A 293 12.73 -7.33 16.72
N SER A 294 12.08 -8.45 17.06
CA SER A 294 12.65 -9.80 16.98
C SER A 294 13.06 -10.17 15.55
N LEU A 295 12.32 -9.68 14.55
CA LEU A 295 12.64 -9.90 13.14
C LEU A 295 13.67 -8.91 12.57
N LEU A 296 14.26 -8.02 13.38
CA LEU A 296 15.32 -7.11 12.94
C LEU A 296 16.71 -7.73 13.15
N PRO A 297 17.65 -7.55 12.21
CA PRO A 297 19.02 -8.00 12.40
C PRO A 297 19.69 -7.22 13.52
N VAL A 298 20.65 -7.84 14.20
CA VAL A 298 21.37 -7.24 15.35
C VAL A 298 21.92 -5.86 15.02
N VAL A 299 22.52 -5.70 13.83
CA VAL A 299 23.09 -4.44 13.36
C VAL A 299 22.06 -3.32 13.19
N CYS A 300 20.77 -3.65 12.98
CA CYS A 300 19.71 -2.65 12.84
C CYS A 300 19.10 -2.24 14.18
N LYS A 301 19.27 -3.04 15.25
CA LYS A 301 18.65 -2.74 16.56
C LYS A 301 19.20 -1.46 17.20
N SER A 302 20.46 -1.12 16.92
CA SER A 302 21.10 0.13 17.33
C SER A 302 21.07 1.24 16.26
N CYS A 303 20.49 0.97 15.08
CA CYS A 303 20.46 1.93 13.99
C CYS A 303 19.40 3.01 14.25
N ARG A 304 19.83 4.27 14.35
CA ARG A 304 18.93 5.42 14.57
C ARG A 304 17.85 5.61 13.48
N PHE A 305 18.05 5.05 12.29
CA PHE A 305 17.11 5.12 11.17
C PHE A 305 16.13 3.94 11.12
N VAL A 306 16.24 2.95 12.01
CA VAL A 306 15.46 1.70 11.92
C VAL A 306 13.96 1.91 11.99
N ASN A 307 13.50 2.95 12.69
CA ASN A 307 12.07 3.29 12.76
C ASN A 307 11.53 3.75 11.40
N LYS A 308 12.35 4.43 10.58
CA LYS A 308 11.99 4.81 9.19
C LYS A 308 12.24 3.70 8.18
N CYS A 309 13.24 2.85 8.42
CA CYS A 309 13.69 1.82 7.48
C CYS A 309 12.94 0.48 7.64
N SER A 310 12.55 0.13 8.88
CA SER A 310 12.08 -1.22 9.27
C SER A 310 13.03 -2.39 8.91
N GLY A 311 14.28 -2.10 8.54
CA GLY A 311 15.29 -3.10 8.17
C GLY A 311 15.11 -3.73 6.78
N GLY A 312 14.23 -3.22 5.92
CA GLY A 312 13.96 -3.85 4.61
C GLY A 312 12.96 -5.02 4.67
N CYS A 313 12.90 -5.82 3.60
CA CYS A 313 11.88 -6.85 3.41
C CYS A 313 12.24 -8.17 4.11
N ARG A 314 11.51 -8.49 5.19
CA ARG A 314 11.71 -9.74 5.95
C ARG A 314 11.47 -11.01 5.14
N MET A 315 10.60 -10.96 4.12
CA MET A 315 10.34 -12.12 3.26
C MET A 315 11.47 -12.38 2.26
N LEU A 316 12.17 -11.32 1.83
CA LEU A 316 13.40 -11.48 1.07
C LEU A 316 14.51 -12.09 1.95
N CYS A 317 14.67 -11.60 3.19
CA CYS A 317 15.64 -12.18 4.12
C CYS A 317 15.34 -13.67 4.40
N LYS A 318 14.08 -14.02 4.64
CA LYS A 318 13.65 -15.42 4.82
C LYS A 318 14.01 -16.28 3.61
N TYR A 319 13.80 -15.79 2.40
CA TYR A 319 14.20 -16.50 1.18
C TYR A 319 15.71 -16.73 1.11
N CYS A 320 16.50 -15.75 1.54
CA CYS A 320 17.97 -15.86 1.63
C CYS A 320 18.46 -16.71 2.82
N GLY A 321 17.57 -17.27 3.63
CA GLY A 321 17.89 -18.25 4.67
C GLY A 321 17.63 -17.80 6.10
N ASP A 322 17.42 -16.49 6.35
CA ASP A 322 17.17 -15.97 7.70
C ASP A 322 16.21 -14.78 7.67
N ILE A 323 15.00 -14.95 8.21
CA ILE A 323 13.99 -13.89 8.31
C ILE A 323 14.46 -12.70 9.17
N ALA A 324 15.30 -12.93 10.17
CA ALA A 324 15.88 -11.90 11.02
C ALA A 324 17.21 -11.37 10.46
N GLY A 325 17.64 -11.85 9.28
CA GLY A 325 18.87 -11.45 8.62
C GLY A 325 18.84 -10.03 8.06
N VAL A 326 20.02 -9.59 7.61
CA VAL A 326 20.19 -8.32 6.91
C VAL A 326 19.54 -8.43 5.52
N ASP A 327 18.81 -7.38 5.10
CA ASP A 327 18.23 -7.35 3.75
C ASP A 327 19.38 -7.42 2.71
N PRO A 328 19.32 -8.31 1.70
CA PRO A 328 20.36 -8.46 0.69
C PRO A 328 20.70 -7.18 -0.09
N TYR A 329 19.79 -6.21 -0.13
CA TYR A 329 20.02 -4.92 -0.75
C TYR A 329 20.69 -3.90 0.19
N ALA A 330 20.90 -4.21 1.47
CA ALA A 330 21.54 -3.29 2.40
C ALA A 330 23.07 -3.27 2.18
N ALA A 331 23.62 -2.15 1.70
CA ALA A 331 25.06 -1.94 1.57
C ALA A 331 25.74 -1.61 2.91
N ARG A 332 24.96 -1.20 3.93
CA ARG A 332 25.43 -0.77 5.27
C ARG A 332 26.29 0.50 5.24
N ASN A 333 26.01 1.38 4.29
CA ASN A 333 26.63 2.70 4.23
C ASN A 333 26.12 3.59 5.36
N ASP A 334 26.96 4.53 5.78
CA ASP A 334 26.55 5.59 6.70
C ASP A 334 25.51 6.48 6.01
N LEU A 335 24.48 6.86 6.76
CA LEU A 335 23.39 7.68 6.26
C LEU A 335 23.46 9.08 6.87
N PRO A 336 23.28 10.14 6.04
CA PRO A 336 23.29 11.51 6.52
C PRO A 336 22.14 11.77 7.51
N ASP A 337 22.33 12.75 8.39
CA ASP A 337 21.33 13.19 9.38
C ASP A 337 20.03 13.66 8.72
N ASP A 338 20.07 14.08 7.45
CA ASP A 338 18.91 14.52 6.66
C ASP A 338 17.80 13.45 6.53
N TRP A 339 18.14 12.18 6.73
CA TRP A 339 17.13 11.13 6.83
C TRP A 339 16.27 11.25 8.08
N LEU A 340 16.77 11.83 9.17
CA LEU A 340 16.01 12.06 10.40
C LEU A 340 15.08 13.26 10.25
N ASN A 341 15.46 14.25 9.45
CA ASN A 341 14.58 15.37 9.11
C ASN A 341 13.27 14.81 8.53
N GLU A 342 12.16 15.24 9.11
CA GLU A 342 10.87 15.02 8.48
C GLU A 342 10.90 15.74 7.14
N ASN A 343 10.44 15.06 6.08
CA ASN A 343 10.08 15.74 4.84
C ASN A 343 8.92 16.68 5.18
N THR A 344 9.27 17.85 5.70
CA THR A 344 8.45 19.04 5.53
C THR A 344 8.54 19.31 4.04
N SER A 345 7.70 18.64 3.25
CA SER A 345 7.53 19.00 1.85
C SER A 345 7.46 20.53 1.78
N ALA A 346 8.37 21.07 0.98
CA ALA A 346 8.65 22.48 0.81
C ALA A 346 7.45 23.42 1.03
N LYS A 347 7.68 24.52 1.77
CA LYS A 347 6.88 25.75 1.73
C LYS A 347 5.36 25.53 1.86
N ALA A 348 4.91 25.01 2.98
CA ALA A 348 3.51 25.18 3.34
C ALA A 348 3.27 26.65 3.73
N ASP A 349 2.31 27.32 3.08
CA ASP A 349 1.74 28.54 3.64
C ASP A 349 1.21 28.18 5.03
N ARG A 350 1.90 28.67 6.07
CA ARG A 350 1.46 28.42 7.45
C ARG A 350 0.01 28.89 7.54
N VAL A 351 -0.86 28.01 8.01
CA VAL A 351 -2.27 28.35 8.28
C VAL A 351 -2.35 29.72 8.96
N ASN A 352 -3.10 30.64 8.38
CA ASN A 352 -3.28 31.96 8.96
C ASN A 352 -4.03 31.81 10.30
N ILE A 353 -3.44 32.31 11.37
CA ILE A 353 -3.96 32.12 12.73
C ILE A 353 -5.34 32.77 12.97
N ASN A 354 -5.70 33.75 12.14
CA ASN A 354 -6.95 34.52 12.23
C ASN A 354 -8.02 34.04 11.24
N SER A 355 -7.64 33.23 10.26
CA SER A 355 -8.60 32.62 9.34
C SER A 355 -9.50 31.65 10.07
N LYS A 356 -10.72 31.48 9.55
CA LYS A 356 -11.73 30.57 10.09
C LYS A 356 -11.59 29.21 9.42
N TYR A 357 -11.48 28.16 10.23
CA TYR A 357 -11.39 26.79 9.76
C TYR A 357 -12.52 25.94 10.33
N PHE A 358 -12.80 24.83 9.67
CA PHE A 358 -13.67 23.77 10.20
C PHE A 358 -13.07 22.40 9.91
N ILE A 359 -13.37 21.42 10.76
CA ILE A 359 -12.96 20.03 10.54
C ILE A 359 -13.88 19.39 9.50
N THR A 360 -13.28 18.78 8.49
CA THR A 360 -14.05 18.08 7.45
C THR A 360 -14.68 16.80 8.02
N LYS A 361 -15.79 16.37 7.42
CA LYS A 361 -16.44 15.08 7.76
C LYS A 361 -15.55 13.86 7.50
N LYS A 362 -14.41 14.04 6.83
CA LYS A 362 -13.43 12.99 6.49
C LYS A 362 -12.64 12.52 7.72
N ILE A 363 -12.54 13.33 8.79
CA ILE A 363 -11.92 12.90 10.05
C ILE A 363 -12.82 11.89 10.76
N GLN A 364 -12.29 10.68 10.91
CA GLN A 364 -12.81 9.66 11.81
C GLN A 364 -11.71 9.27 12.79
N PHE A 365 -12.10 8.93 14.01
CA PHE A 365 -11.20 8.57 15.10
C PHE A 365 -11.32 7.06 15.37
N ARG A 366 -10.19 6.45 15.73
CA ARG A 366 -10.14 5.10 16.26
C ARG A 366 -9.22 5.09 17.48
N GLU A 367 -9.76 4.70 18.62
CA GLU A 367 -8.98 4.59 19.86
C GLU A 367 -7.99 3.44 19.74
N GLU A 368 -6.75 3.69 20.15
CA GLU A 368 -5.66 2.73 20.22
C GLU A 368 -5.09 2.70 21.64
N PRO A 369 -4.30 1.68 22.03
CA PRO A 369 -3.67 1.63 23.35
C PRO A 369 -2.76 2.83 23.64
N ASP A 370 -2.09 3.34 22.61
CA ASP A 370 -1.06 4.39 22.72
C ASP A 370 -1.55 5.78 22.22
N GLY A 371 -2.84 5.96 21.92
CA GLY A 371 -3.37 7.23 21.38
C GLY A 371 -4.64 7.09 20.54
N VAL A 372 -4.84 8.02 19.61
CA VAL A 372 -6.00 8.01 18.70
C VAL A 372 -5.54 8.14 17.26
N LEU A 373 -6.00 7.22 16.43
CA LEU A 373 -5.67 7.16 15.02
C LEU A 373 -6.69 7.94 14.19
N LEU A 374 -6.22 8.83 13.32
CA LEU A 374 -7.05 9.52 12.33
C LEU A 374 -7.18 8.65 11.06
N LYS A 375 -8.40 8.23 10.72
CA LYS A 375 -8.65 7.26 9.63
C LYS A 375 -8.30 7.75 8.22
N HIS A 376 -8.06 9.05 8.01
CA HIS A 376 -7.83 9.58 6.68
C HIS A 376 -6.43 9.21 6.15
N ASN A 377 -5.39 9.47 6.95
CA ASN A 377 -3.99 9.25 6.58
C ASN A 377 -3.22 8.41 7.60
N MET A 378 -3.94 7.63 8.43
CA MET A 378 -3.32 6.72 9.39
C MET A 378 -2.37 7.41 10.37
N ARG A 379 -2.59 8.71 10.60
CA ARG A 379 -1.77 9.50 11.50
C ARG A 379 -2.26 9.30 12.93
N LEU A 380 -1.35 8.82 13.79
CA LEU A 380 -1.60 8.80 15.22
C LEU A 380 -1.46 10.22 15.75
N VAL A 381 -2.43 10.64 16.52
CA VAL A 381 -2.36 11.88 17.32
C VAL A 381 -2.45 11.49 18.79
N THR A 382 -1.87 12.33 19.65
CA THR A 382 -1.98 12.15 21.11
C THR A 382 -3.45 12.22 21.53
N TYR A 383 -3.78 11.66 22.70
CA TYR A 383 -5.14 11.77 23.25
C TYR A 383 -5.61 13.23 23.38
N ASP A 384 -4.71 14.14 23.77
CA ASP A 384 -5.05 15.55 23.91
C ASP A 384 -5.32 16.22 22.56
N SER A 385 -4.50 15.91 21.55
CA SER A 385 -4.73 16.35 20.17
C SER A 385 -6.06 15.82 19.63
N ALA A 386 -6.40 14.56 19.93
CA ALA A 386 -7.68 13.99 19.52
C ALA A 386 -8.87 14.62 20.25
N LYS A 387 -8.77 14.86 21.57
CA LYS A 387 -9.80 15.57 22.34
C LYS A 387 -10.04 16.96 21.78
N LEU A 388 -8.98 17.69 21.44
CA LEU A 388 -9.07 18.98 20.77
C LEU A 388 -9.84 18.86 19.45
N LEU A 389 -9.45 17.94 18.57
CA LEU A 389 -10.14 17.72 17.29
C LEU A 389 -11.60 17.28 17.45
N ILE A 390 -11.91 16.48 18.47
CA ILE A 390 -13.29 16.06 18.77
C ILE A 390 -14.13 17.28 19.19
N LYS A 391 -13.60 18.14 20.06
CA LYS A 391 -14.28 19.36 20.50
C LYS A 391 -14.51 20.35 19.35
N LEU A 392 -13.56 20.42 18.41
CA LEU A 392 -13.66 21.28 17.22
C LEU A 392 -14.49 20.69 16.07
N LYS A 393 -14.92 19.42 16.14
CA LYS A 393 -15.44 18.67 14.98
C LYS A 393 -16.67 19.32 14.29
N ASN A 394 -17.45 20.07 15.05
CA ASN A 394 -18.66 20.74 14.56
C ASN A 394 -18.61 22.26 14.74
N GLU A 395 -17.44 22.79 15.08
CA GLU A 395 -17.24 24.21 15.37
C GLU A 395 -16.44 24.88 14.25
N ILE A 396 -16.66 26.17 14.08
CA ILE A 396 -15.77 27.02 13.30
C ILE A 396 -14.80 27.68 14.28
N PHE A 397 -13.52 27.53 14.01
CA PHE A 397 -12.48 28.00 14.92
C PHE A 397 -11.42 28.83 14.20
N THR A 398 -10.71 29.64 14.97
CA THR A 398 -9.45 30.26 14.54
C THR A 398 -8.33 29.66 15.40
N ILE A 399 -7.11 29.57 14.86
CA ILE A 399 -6.00 29.00 15.63
C ILE A 399 -5.65 29.89 16.82
N ARG A 400 -5.77 31.22 16.66
CA ARG A 400 -5.67 32.17 17.77
C ARG A 400 -6.71 31.89 18.85
N GLY A 401 -7.96 31.67 18.46
CA GLY A 401 -9.05 31.34 19.40
C GLY A 401 -8.78 30.04 20.15
N VAL A 402 -8.31 29.00 19.45
CA VAL A 402 -7.92 27.73 20.08
C VAL A 402 -6.73 27.92 21.03
N SER A 403 -5.71 28.66 20.64
CA SER A 403 -4.55 28.96 21.50
C SER A 403 -4.98 29.64 22.81
N GLN A 404 -5.88 30.63 22.72
CA GLN A 404 -6.40 31.36 23.88
C GLN A 404 -7.32 30.51 24.76
N GLU A 405 -8.25 29.75 24.16
CA GLU A 405 -9.23 28.95 24.90
C GLU A 405 -8.57 27.79 25.65
N PHE A 406 -7.59 27.14 25.04
CA PHE A 406 -6.95 25.94 25.60
C PHE A 406 -5.58 26.21 26.23
N ASN A 407 -5.11 27.47 26.23
CA ASN A 407 -3.79 27.88 26.73
C ASN A 407 -2.64 27.06 26.09
N LEU A 408 -2.65 26.96 24.76
CA LEU A 408 -1.68 26.18 23.98
C LEU A 408 -0.77 27.11 23.16
N ASP A 409 0.49 26.69 22.98
CA ASP A 409 1.46 27.43 22.17
C ASP A 409 0.97 27.59 20.72
N GLN A 410 0.97 28.84 20.26
CA GLN A 410 0.39 29.19 18.97
C GLN A 410 1.21 28.62 17.80
N LEU A 411 2.55 28.55 17.94
CA LEU A 411 3.42 28.00 16.90
C LEU A 411 3.17 26.50 16.72
N SER A 412 3.12 25.76 17.83
CA SER A 412 2.82 24.33 17.85
C SER A 412 1.44 24.03 17.25
N LEU A 413 0.43 24.85 17.55
CA LEU A 413 -0.89 24.72 16.92
C LEU A 413 -0.87 25.06 15.43
N GLN A 414 -0.12 26.08 15.03
CA GLN A 414 0.02 26.44 13.62
C GLN A 414 0.67 25.31 12.82
N GLU A 415 1.69 24.65 13.36
CA GLU A 415 2.30 23.47 12.76
C GLU A 415 1.32 22.30 12.69
N PHE A 416 0.65 21.98 13.81
CA PHE A 416 -0.33 20.90 13.87
C PHE A 416 -1.45 21.08 12.83
N PHE A 417 -2.06 22.26 12.76
CA PHE A 417 -3.15 22.55 11.82
C PHE A 417 -2.68 22.74 10.38
N SER A 418 -1.44 23.18 10.12
CA SER A 418 -0.87 23.21 8.77
C SER A 418 -0.86 21.81 8.17
N VAL A 419 -0.39 20.82 8.94
CA VAL A 419 -0.39 19.45 8.45
C VAL A 419 -1.82 18.93 8.27
N LEU A 420 -2.78 19.31 9.11
CA LEU A 420 -4.18 18.93 8.88
C LEU A 420 -4.77 19.56 7.61
N LEU A 421 -4.40 20.80 7.29
CA LEU A 421 -4.84 21.50 6.07
C LEU A 421 -4.27 20.86 4.80
N GLU A 422 -2.95 20.61 4.77
CA GLU A 422 -2.26 19.91 3.67
C GLU A 422 -2.90 18.56 3.35
N ASN A 423 -3.38 17.89 4.39
CA ASN A 423 -4.01 16.57 4.29
C ASN A 423 -5.52 16.65 4.08
N ASN A 424 -6.08 17.82 3.76
CA ASN A 424 -7.51 18.08 3.52
C ASN A 424 -8.41 17.61 4.67
N LEU A 425 -7.92 17.69 5.90
CA LEU A 425 -8.63 17.30 7.12
C LEU A 425 -9.36 18.47 7.76
N ILE A 426 -8.86 19.68 7.56
CA ILE A 426 -9.54 20.93 7.83
C ILE A 426 -9.65 21.72 6.52
N GLU A 427 -10.60 22.64 6.44
CA GLU A 427 -10.77 23.55 5.30
C GLU A 427 -10.88 24.99 5.81
N GLU A 428 -10.27 25.94 5.08
CA GLU A 428 -10.43 27.37 5.33
C GLU A 428 -11.78 27.84 4.78
N ARG A 429 -12.59 28.46 5.65
CA ARG A 429 -13.84 29.07 5.27
C ARG A 429 -13.54 30.42 4.63
N ARG A 430 -13.64 30.48 3.30
CA ARG A 430 -13.58 31.73 2.52
C ARG A 430 -14.69 32.71 2.89
#